data_AF-A0A4Y2QHG6-F1
#
_entry.id   AF-A0A4Y2QHG6-F1
#
_cell.length_a   1.000
_cell.length_b   1.000
_cell.length_c   1.000
_cell.angle_alpha   90.00
_cell.angle_beta   90.00
_cell.angle_gamma   90.00
#
_symmetry.space_group_name_H-M   'P 1'
#
loop_
_entity.id
_entity.type
_entity.pdbx_description
1 polymer ?
#
loop_
_entity_poly.entity_id
_entity_poly.type
_entity_poly.pdbx_seq_one_letter_code
_entity_poly.pdbx_strand_id
1 'polypeptide(L)'
;MSTFGIKNKCLDLGFGRLFSWDFIVADVSRRILGADFLERYGLLVDIKNKKLIGVERNRTTLGHLSFGSSLGITVLSGDTQFHKLLSKFPNLTNPSLNIVPKSHGTTHCILTKGPPVFSPAMRLTPEKLKAVKTEFKNLVA
;
A
#
# COMPACT_ATOMS: atom_id res chain seq x y z
N MET A 1 1.20 -15.36 -12.66
CA MET A 1 2.67 -15.32 -12.64
C MET A 1 3.15 -16.74 -12.55
N SER A 2 3.86 -17.23 -13.57
CA SER A 2 4.35 -18.61 -13.64
C SER A 2 5.79 -18.68 -13.14
N THR A 3 6.15 -19.76 -12.45
CA THR A 3 7.51 -20.05 -12.00
C THR A 3 7.97 -21.38 -12.59
N PHE A 4 9.27 -21.50 -12.87
CA PHE A 4 9.87 -22.60 -13.63
C PHE A 4 10.96 -23.33 -12.85
N GLY A 5 11.05 -23.09 -11.54
CA GLY A 5 12.03 -23.70 -10.64
C GLY A 5 13.07 -22.72 -10.12
N ILE A 6 14.13 -23.27 -9.53
CA ILE A 6 15.20 -22.53 -8.84
C ILE A 6 16.52 -22.70 -9.59
N LYS A 7 17.30 -21.64 -9.69
CA LYS A 7 18.62 -21.65 -10.34
C LYS A 7 19.62 -20.79 -9.58
N ASN A 8 20.75 -21.38 -9.20
CA ASN A 8 21.85 -20.63 -8.61
C ASN A 8 22.46 -19.64 -9.61
N LYS A 9 22.70 -18.41 -9.17
CA LYS A 9 23.43 -17.39 -9.93
C LYS A 9 24.33 -16.56 -9.02
N CYS A 10 25.47 -16.19 -9.56
CA CYS A 10 26.37 -15.18 -8.98
C CYS A 10 26.06 -13.81 -9.59
N LEU A 11 25.80 -12.83 -8.73
CA LEU A 11 25.49 -11.46 -9.11
C LEU A 11 26.64 -10.54 -8.72
N ASP A 12 27.05 -9.65 -9.63
CA ASP A 12 27.88 -8.50 -9.28
C ASP A 12 27.00 -7.27 -9.13
N LEU A 13 27.04 -6.66 -7.96
CA LEU A 13 26.30 -5.44 -7.64
C LEU A 13 27.23 -4.21 -7.53
N GLY A 14 28.48 -4.32 -7.98
CA GLY A 14 29.46 -3.21 -7.94
C GLY A 14 30.10 -3.01 -6.56
N PHE A 15 30.08 -4.02 -5.70
CA PHE A 15 30.72 -3.99 -4.38
C PHE A 15 32.16 -4.54 -4.38
N GLY A 16 32.63 -5.04 -5.54
CA GLY A 16 33.89 -5.76 -5.68
C GLY A 16 33.84 -7.17 -5.08
N ARG A 17 32.65 -7.77 -5.00
CA ARG A 17 32.41 -9.17 -4.63
C ARG A 17 31.18 -9.71 -5.37
N LEU A 18 31.16 -11.02 -5.60
CA LEU A 18 30.01 -11.72 -6.16
C LEU A 18 29.08 -12.22 -5.05
N PHE A 19 27.78 -12.19 -5.32
CA PHE A 19 26.72 -12.66 -4.44
C PHE A 19 26.08 -13.91 -5.06
N SER A 20 26.30 -15.10 -4.49
CA SER A 20 25.77 -16.37 -5.00
C SER A 20 24.44 -16.73 -4.33
N TRP A 21 23.36 -16.77 -5.10
CA TRP A 21 22.02 -16.98 -4.57
C TRP A 21 21.19 -17.90 -5.47
N ASP A 22 20.27 -18.64 -4.85
CA ASP A 22 19.31 -19.50 -5.52
C ASP A 22 18.07 -18.68 -5.92
N PHE A 23 18.02 -18.28 -7.19
CA PHE A 23 16.92 -17.46 -7.70
C PHE A 23 15.78 -18.31 -8.23
N ILE A 24 14.55 -17.87 -7.97
CA ILE A 24 13.37 -18.41 -8.61
C ILE A 24 13.32 -17.91 -10.06
N VAL A 25 13.23 -18.82 -11.02
CA VAL A 25 13.01 -18.51 -12.42
C VAL A 25 11.52 -18.24 -12.61
N ALA A 26 11.16 -17.00 -12.91
CA ALA A 26 9.77 -16.58 -13.06
C ALA A 26 9.56 -15.82 -14.37
N ASP A 27 8.35 -15.91 -14.91
CA ASP A 27 7.91 -15.07 -16.02
C ASP A 27 7.61 -13.66 -15.51
N VAL A 28 8.66 -12.83 -15.44
CA VAL A 28 8.61 -11.44 -14.98
C VAL A 28 9.31 -10.52 -15.97
N SER A 29 8.70 -9.36 -16.24
CA SER A 29 9.26 -8.36 -17.15
C SER A 29 10.51 -7.66 -16.59
N ARG A 30 10.64 -7.61 -15.26
CA ARG A 30 11.79 -7.01 -14.56
C ARG A 30 12.34 -7.99 -13.53
N ARG A 31 13.66 -8.07 -13.44
CA ARG A 31 14.36 -8.85 -12.43
C ARG A 31 14.18 -8.19 -11.06
N ILE A 32 13.90 -8.99 -10.04
CA ILE A 32 13.57 -8.51 -8.69
C ILE A 32 14.57 -9.14 -7.72
N LEU A 33 15.08 -8.33 -6.78
CA LEU A 33 15.78 -8.81 -5.59
C LEU A 33 14.82 -8.72 -4.42
N GLY A 34 14.62 -9.83 -3.73
CA GLY A 34 13.76 -9.90 -2.56
C GLY A 34 14.44 -9.34 -1.30
N ALA A 35 13.63 -9.11 -0.27
CA ALA A 35 14.12 -8.65 1.03
C ALA A 35 15.00 -9.72 1.73
N ASP A 36 14.73 -11.00 1.45
CA ASP A 36 15.50 -12.16 1.89
C ASP A 36 16.97 -12.09 1.42
N PHE A 37 17.18 -11.76 0.14
CA PHE A 37 18.51 -11.56 -0.41
C PHE A 37 19.21 -10.37 0.27
N LEU A 38 18.49 -9.26 0.46
CA LEU A 38 19.04 -8.05 1.09
C LEU A 38 19.46 -8.31 2.53
N GLU A 39 18.62 -9.02 3.30
CA GLU A 39 18.90 -9.43 4.68
C GLU A 39 20.12 -10.34 4.75
N ARG A 40 20.17 -11.41 3.94
CA ARG A 40 21.28 -12.38 3.92
C ARG A 40 22.66 -11.72 3.79
N TYR A 41 22.73 -10.68 2.95
CA TYR A 41 23.98 -10.03 2.58
C TYR A 41 24.21 -8.67 3.25
N GLY A 42 23.34 -8.28 4.17
CA GLY A 42 23.42 -7.01 4.88
C GLY A 42 23.41 -5.81 3.93
N LEU A 43 22.43 -5.76 3.03
CA LEU A 43 22.27 -4.69 2.04
C LEU A 43 21.08 -3.80 2.42
N LEU A 44 21.31 -2.49 2.50
CA LEU A 44 20.29 -1.48 2.77
C LEU A 44 20.02 -0.64 1.53
N VAL A 45 18.74 -0.42 1.22
CA VAL A 45 18.30 0.39 0.09
C VAL A 45 18.08 1.83 0.56
N ASP A 46 18.91 2.76 0.08
CA ASP A 46 18.72 4.19 0.27
C ASP A 46 18.05 4.79 -0.97
N ILE A 47 16.73 4.87 -0.92
CA ILE A 47 15.91 5.39 -2.02
C ILE A 47 16.18 6.88 -2.24
N LYS A 48 16.37 7.65 -1.18
CA LYS A 48 16.57 9.10 -1.24
C LYS A 48 17.84 9.44 -2.01
N ASN A 49 18.93 8.74 -1.72
CA ASN A 49 20.22 8.97 -2.36
C ASN A 49 20.47 8.07 -3.57
N LYS A 50 19.50 7.22 -3.94
CA LYS A 50 19.58 6.26 -5.06
C LYS A 50 20.79 5.35 -4.93
N LYS A 51 21.00 4.76 -3.75
CA LYS A 51 22.17 3.93 -3.44
C LYS A 51 21.77 2.62 -2.78
N LEU A 52 22.59 1.61 -3.00
CA LEU A 52 22.60 0.39 -2.20
C LEU A 52 23.81 0.44 -1.27
N ILE A 53 23.60 0.19 0.02
CA ILE A 53 24.61 0.29 1.07
C ILE A 53 24.90 -1.11 1.61
N GLY A 54 26.16 -1.51 1.63
CA GLY A 54 26.59 -2.75 2.26
C GLY A 54 27.04 -2.51 3.69
N VAL A 55 26.32 -3.07 4.65
CA VAL A 55 26.52 -2.84 6.10
C VAL A 55 27.91 -3.28 6.57
N GLU A 56 28.39 -4.44 6.13
CA GLU A 56 29.65 -5.01 6.61
C GLU A 56 30.90 -4.17 6.29
N ARG A 57 30.91 -3.48 5.14
CA ARG A 57 32.10 -2.77 4.63
C ARG A 57 31.87 -1.27 4.46
N ASN A 58 30.70 -0.78 4.87
CA ASN A 58 30.19 0.58 4.60
C ASN A 58 30.42 1.04 3.15
N ARG A 59 30.39 0.10 2.21
CA ARG A 59 30.53 0.40 0.77
C ARG A 59 29.17 0.76 0.23
N THR A 60 29.15 1.64 -0.75
CA THR A 60 27.91 2.02 -1.43
C THR A 60 28.09 1.88 -2.92
N THR A 61 27.04 1.44 -3.59
CA THR A 61 26.96 1.43 -5.05
C THR A 61 25.80 2.29 -5.48
N LEU A 62 26.03 3.12 -6.50
CA LEU A 62 25.00 3.95 -7.09
C LEU A 62 23.98 3.06 -7.83
N GLY A 63 22.72 3.24 -7.48
CA GLY A 63 21.60 2.68 -8.20
C GLY A 63 21.04 3.68 -9.21
N HIS A 64 20.36 3.15 -10.23
CA HIS A 64 19.57 3.96 -11.15
C HIS A 64 18.09 3.77 -10.86
N LEU A 65 17.33 4.86 -10.81
CA LEU A 65 15.87 4.80 -10.72
C LEU A 65 15.30 4.44 -12.09
N SER A 66 14.91 3.19 -12.26
CA SER A 66 14.22 2.75 -13.47
C SER A 66 12.72 2.97 -13.34
N PHE A 67 12.20 3.98 -14.02
CA PHE A 67 10.77 4.18 -14.15
C PHE A 67 10.16 3.06 -15.00
N GLY A 68 9.00 2.57 -14.60
CA GLY A 68 8.20 1.61 -15.36
C GLY A 68 6.74 1.95 -15.17
N SER A 69 5.89 1.44 -16.06
CA SER A 69 4.44 1.38 -15.82
C SER A 69 4.21 0.46 -14.62
N SER A 70 4.36 1.02 -13.42
CA SER A 70 3.81 0.43 -12.22
C SER A 70 2.30 0.52 -12.37
N LEU A 71 1.60 -0.59 -12.18
CA LEU A 71 0.15 -0.55 -11.99
C LEU A 71 -0.22 0.20 -10.69
N GLY A 72 0.76 0.66 -9.91
CA GLY A 72 0.53 1.27 -8.60
C GLY A 72 -0.11 0.26 -7.66
N ILE A 73 -0.57 0.74 -6.50
CA ILE A 73 -1.54 -0.01 -5.69
C ILE A 73 -2.89 0.26 -6.34
N THR A 74 -3.20 -0.47 -7.42
CA THR A 74 -4.54 -0.46 -8.01
C THR A 74 -5.31 -1.64 -7.45
N VAL A 75 -6.54 -1.37 -6.99
CA VAL A 75 -7.53 -2.42 -6.66
C VAL A 75 -7.85 -3.27 -7.90
N LEU A 76 -7.62 -2.71 -9.08
CA LEU A 76 -8.01 -3.24 -10.38
C LEU A 76 -6.82 -3.19 -11.35
N SER A 77 -6.29 -4.35 -11.70
CA SER A 77 -5.17 -4.47 -12.64
C SER A 77 -5.43 -5.59 -13.65
N GLY A 78 -5.34 -5.26 -14.95
CA GLY A 78 -5.42 -6.19 -16.09
C GLY A 78 -6.84 -6.48 -16.61
N ASP A 79 -6.95 -7.13 -17.77
CA ASP A 79 -8.22 -7.46 -18.46
C ASP A 79 -8.82 -8.82 -18.05
N THR A 80 -8.67 -9.18 -16.77
CA THR A 80 -9.19 -10.46 -16.28
C THR A 80 -10.72 -10.44 -16.21
N GLN A 81 -11.35 -11.62 -16.17
CA GLN A 81 -12.80 -11.73 -15.95
C GLN A 81 -13.25 -11.05 -14.65
N PHE A 82 -12.40 -11.06 -13.62
CA PHE A 82 -12.65 -10.42 -12.33
C PHE A 82 -12.62 -8.90 -12.43
N HIS A 83 -11.71 -8.35 -13.24
CA HIS A 83 -11.68 -6.93 -13.54
C HIS A 83 -12.99 -6.47 -14.20
N LYS A 84 -13.46 -7.22 -15.20
CA LYS A 84 -14.75 -6.95 -15.87
C LYS A 84 -15.96 -7.08 -14.94
N LEU A 85 -15.86 -7.90 -13.89
CA LEU A 85 -16.91 -8.04 -12.89
C LEU A 85 -16.89 -6.86 -11.92
N LEU A 86 -15.72 -6.51 -11.38
CA LEU A 86 -15.57 -5.41 -10.43
C LEU A 86 -15.84 -4.05 -11.06
N SER A 87 -15.53 -3.87 -12.36
CA SER A 87 -15.87 -2.64 -13.09
C SER A 87 -17.38 -2.39 -13.21
N LYS A 88 -18.22 -3.43 -13.09
CA LYS A 88 -19.68 -3.29 -13.00
C LYS A 88 -20.14 -2.76 -11.63
N PHE A 89 -19.29 -2.85 -10.61
CA PHE A 89 -19.61 -2.45 -9.23
C PHE A 89 -18.54 -1.49 -8.68
N PRO A 90 -18.39 -0.29 -9.27
CA PRO A 90 -17.35 0.67 -8.87
C PRO A 90 -17.46 1.09 -7.40
N ASN A 91 -18.67 1.02 -6.82
CA ASN A 91 -18.94 1.33 -5.41
C ASN A 91 -18.26 0.35 -4.43
N LEU A 92 -17.89 -0.86 -4.86
CA LEU A 92 -17.17 -1.83 -4.00
C LEU A 92 -15.67 -1.54 -3.94
N THR A 93 -15.11 -0.95 -5.01
CA THR A 93 -13.67 -0.71 -5.15
C THR A 93 -13.29 0.73 -4.86
N ASN A 94 -14.27 1.62 -4.71
CA ASN A 94 -14.03 3.03 -4.42
C ASN A 94 -13.88 3.23 -2.90
N PRO A 95 -12.71 3.65 -2.41
CA PRO A 95 -12.47 3.89 -0.99
C PRO A 95 -13.16 5.16 -0.48
N SER A 96 -13.68 6.03 -1.37
CA SER A 96 -14.60 7.07 -0.93
C SER A 96 -15.88 6.37 -0.45
N LEU A 97 -16.09 6.41 0.86
CA LEU A 97 -17.31 6.00 1.55
C LEU A 97 -18.45 6.89 1.06
N ASN A 98 -18.85 6.74 -0.18
CA ASN A 98 -20.15 7.18 -0.64
C ASN A 98 -21.12 6.34 0.17
N ILE A 99 -21.56 6.90 1.30
CA ILE A 99 -22.67 6.40 2.07
C ILE A 99 -23.88 6.61 1.17
N VAL A 100 -24.05 5.72 0.19
CA VAL A 100 -25.25 5.68 -0.61
C VAL A 100 -26.37 5.42 0.39
N PRO A 101 -27.36 6.32 0.53
CA PRO A 101 -28.49 6.05 1.38
C PRO A 101 -29.11 4.75 0.89
N LYS A 102 -29.03 3.70 1.70
CA LYS A 102 -29.50 2.37 1.30
C LYS A 102 -31.00 2.48 1.02
N SER A 103 -31.40 2.25 -0.24
CA SER A 103 -32.80 2.26 -0.70
C SER A 103 -33.54 1.01 -0.23
N HIS A 104 -33.73 0.89 1.08
CA HIS A 104 -34.64 -0.08 1.68
C HIS A 104 -35.45 0.68 2.71
N GLY A 105 -36.77 0.50 2.71
CA GLY A 105 -37.70 1.19 3.62
C GLY A 105 -37.55 0.79 5.10
N THR A 106 -36.42 0.19 5.48
CA THR A 106 -36.12 -0.24 6.83
C THR A 106 -35.41 0.87 7.56
N THR A 107 -36.05 1.40 8.59
CA THR A 107 -35.46 2.36 9.53
C THR A 107 -35.05 1.64 10.81
N HIS A 108 -33.85 1.93 11.30
CA HIS A 108 -33.43 1.46 12.62
C HIS A 108 -34.03 2.37 13.69
N CYS A 109 -34.72 1.78 14.67
CA CYS A 109 -35.23 2.49 15.84
C CYS A 109 -34.43 2.09 17.08
N ILE A 110 -33.93 3.08 17.82
CA ILE A 110 -33.35 2.86 19.14
C ILE A 110 -34.48 3.00 20.16
N LEU A 111 -34.88 1.89 20.78
CA LEU A 111 -35.89 1.90 21.84
C LEU A 111 -35.28 2.43 23.13
N THR A 112 -35.65 3.65 23.52
CA THR A 112 -35.23 4.26 24.78
C THR A 112 -36.29 4.09 25.87
N LYS A 113 -35.88 4.06 27.14
CA LYS A 113 -36.77 4.03 28.30
C LYS A 113 -36.44 5.22 29.20
N GLY A 114 -37.47 5.89 29.72
CA GLY A 114 -37.32 7.04 30.62
C GLY A 114 -37.13 8.38 29.89
N PRO A 115 -36.95 9.48 30.64
CA PRO A 115 -36.83 10.83 30.09
C PRO A 115 -35.46 11.08 29.42
N PRO A 116 -35.38 12.03 28.45
CA PRO A 116 -34.11 12.42 27.84
C PRO A 116 -33.10 12.94 28.87
N VAL A 117 -31.83 12.55 28.72
CA VAL A 117 -30.73 13.01 29.57
C VAL A 117 -29.89 14.03 28.81
N PHE A 118 -29.57 15.16 29.45
CA PHE A 118 -28.72 16.21 28.90
C PHE A 118 -27.37 16.26 29.63
N SER A 119 -26.29 16.46 28.87
CA SER A 119 -24.96 16.75 29.39
C SER A 119 -24.39 18.02 28.74
N PRO A 120 -23.77 18.94 29.50
CA PRO A 120 -23.17 20.14 28.94
C PRO A 120 -21.98 19.80 28.02
N ALA A 121 -21.85 20.57 26.93
CA ALA A 121 -20.75 20.39 25.99
C ALA A 121 -19.40 20.73 26.65
N MET A 122 -18.41 19.85 26.50
CA MET A 122 -17.04 20.13 26.95
C MET A 122 -16.31 21.06 25.99
N ARG A 123 -15.44 21.91 26.54
CA ARG A 123 -14.57 22.78 25.75
C ARG A 123 -13.49 21.96 25.04
N LEU A 124 -13.32 22.20 23.75
CA LEU A 124 -12.21 21.67 22.95
C LEU A 124 -11.07 22.71 22.87
N THR A 125 -9.84 22.24 22.73
CA THR A 125 -8.73 23.13 22.37
C THR A 125 -8.95 23.71 20.96
N PRO A 126 -8.40 24.90 20.63
CA PRO A 126 -8.60 25.54 19.33
C PRO A 126 -8.26 24.64 18.14
N GLU A 127 -7.20 23.83 18.25
CA GLU A 127 -6.76 22.87 17.23
C GLU A 127 -7.79 21.78 16.98
N LYS A 128 -8.28 21.14 18.06
CA LYS A 128 -9.31 20.09 17.99
C LYS A 128 -10.61 20.65 17.46
N LEU A 129 -11.01 21.85 17.90
CA LEU A 129 -12.22 22.52 17.42
C LEU A 129 -12.15 22.79 15.92
N LYS A 130 -10.98 23.25 15.41
CA LYS A 130 -10.78 23.49 13.98
C LYS A 130 -10.87 22.19 13.18
N ALA A 131 -10.19 21.13 13.63
CA ALA A 131 -10.22 19.83 12.97
C ALA A 131 -11.65 19.25 12.90
N VAL A 132 -12.36 19.27 14.04
CA VAL A 132 -13.74 18.78 14.14
C VAL A 132 -14.68 19.59 13.24
N LYS A 133 -14.57 20.92 13.21
CA LYS A 133 -15.39 21.76 12.31
C LYS A 133 -15.17 21.44 10.84
N THR A 134 -13.94 21.14 10.43
CA THR A 134 -13.65 20.73 9.05
C THR A 134 -14.32 19.39 8.74
N GLU A 135 -14.19 18.41 9.64
CA GLU A 135 -14.78 17.09 9.44
C GLU A 135 -16.30 17.13 9.37
N PHE A 136 -16.96 17.88 10.26
CA PHE A 136 -18.42 18.06 10.21
C PHE A 136 -18.88 18.72 8.91
N LYS A 137 -18.12 19.65 8.34
CA LYS A 137 -18.44 20.21 7.01
C LYS A 137 -18.37 19.15 5.92
N ASN A 138 -17.40 18.22 6.00
CA ASN A 138 -17.27 17.14 5.03
C ASN A 138 -18.42 16.11 5.14
N LEU A 139 -18.97 15.89 6.34
CA LEU A 139 -20.07 14.95 6.57
C LEU A 139 -21.44 15.47 6.12
N VAL A 140 -21.61 16.79 6.04
CA VAL A 140 -22.88 17.44 5.68
C VAL A 140 -22.91 17.89 4.21
N ALA A 141 -21.75 17.99 3.57
CA ALA A 141 -21.60 18.32 2.14
C ALA A 141 -22.01 17.15 1.25
#